data_AF-A0A9D9T9Q9-F1
#
_entry.id   AF-A0A9D9T9Q9-F1
#
_cell.length_a   1.000
_cell.length_b   1.000
_cell.length_c   1.000
_cell.angle_alpha   90.00
_cell.angle_beta   90.00
_cell.angle_gamma   90.00
#
_symmetry.space_group_name_H-M   'P 1'
#
loop_
_entity.id
_entity.type
_entity.pdbx_description
1 polymer ?
#
loop_
_entity_poly.entity_id
_entity_poly.type
_entity_poly.pdbx_seq_one_letter_code
_entity_poly.pdbx_strand_id
1 'polypeptide(L)'
;MRAEFATDLHCPYRAPFWLPGGNAQTLWPLAIKGQTPAYRRERWQTPDDDFIDLDWVDATPTDTTVPTVVLFHGLEGSSASHYARALMRAVAARRWRSVVVHFRGCSGEPNKLLRSYHSGDSNEIDWIL
;
A
#
# COMPACT_ATOMS: atom_id res chain seq x y z
N MET A 1 -13.76 -22.79 -11.39
CA MET A 1 -14.56 -21.61 -11.01
C MET A 1 -13.87 -20.39 -11.62
N ARG A 2 -14.34 -19.91 -12.77
CA ARG A 2 -13.77 -18.72 -13.44
C ARG A 2 -14.41 -17.50 -12.79
N ALA A 3 -13.59 -16.61 -12.22
CA ALA A 3 -14.07 -15.29 -11.82
C ALA A 3 -14.38 -14.51 -13.10
N GLU A 4 -15.66 -14.28 -13.35
CA GLU A 4 -16.12 -13.33 -14.36
C GLU A 4 -15.83 -11.93 -13.82
N PHE A 5 -14.72 -11.33 -14.26
CA PHE A 5 -14.47 -9.92 -14.04
C PHE A 5 -15.43 -9.14 -14.94
N ALA A 6 -16.36 -8.40 -14.34
CA ALA A 6 -17.24 -7.49 -15.07
C ALA A 6 -16.39 -6.47 -15.84
N THR A 7 -16.40 -6.55 -17.17
CA THR A 7 -15.53 -5.78 -18.07
C THR A 7 -16.04 -4.37 -18.38
N ASP A 8 -17.17 -3.92 -17.82
CA ASP A 8 -17.77 -2.61 -18.11
C ASP A 8 -17.86 -1.71 -16.87
N LEU A 9 -16.72 -1.15 -16.48
CA LEU A 9 -16.64 0.02 -15.59
C LEU A 9 -16.08 1.23 -16.33
N HIS A 10 -16.62 1.56 -17.51
CA HIS A 10 -16.29 2.82 -18.21
C HIS A 10 -17.13 3.98 -17.63
N CYS A 11 -16.80 4.42 -16.42
CA CYS A 11 -17.15 5.76 -15.98
C CYS A 11 -15.99 6.69 -16.36
N PRO A 12 -16.16 7.63 -17.32
CA PRO A 12 -15.09 8.54 -17.67
C PRO A 12 -14.71 9.37 -16.45
N TYR A 13 -13.43 9.41 -16.11
CA TYR A 13 -12.93 10.21 -15.01
C TYR A 13 -13.34 11.67 -15.21
N ARG A 14 -14.09 12.21 -14.24
CA ARG A 14 -14.50 13.61 -14.23
C ARG A 14 -13.76 14.35 -13.13
N ALA A 15 -12.77 15.14 -13.53
CA ALA A 15 -12.01 15.96 -12.60
C ALA A 15 -12.93 16.93 -11.84
N PRO A 16 -12.67 17.18 -10.54
CA PRO A 16 -13.38 18.21 -9.79
C PRO A 16 -13.16 19.59 -10.43
N PHE A 17 -14.23 20.37 -10.62
CA PHE A 17 -14.14 21.69 -11.28
C PHE A 17 -13.22 22.68 -10.55
N TRP A 18 -13.01 22.48 -9.24
CA TRP A 18 -12.16 23.30 -8.39
C TRP A 18 -10.70 22.83 -8.33
N LEU A 19 -10.34 21.73 -9.00
CA LEU A 19 -8.96 21.27 -9.23
C LEU A 19 -8.61 21.30 -10.73
N PRO A 20 -8.54 22.49 -11.36
CA PRO A 20 -8.18 22.60 -12.76
C PRO A 20 -6.71 22.20 -12.99
N GLY A 21 -6.47 21.45 -14.07
CA GLY A 21 -5.12 21.05 -14.50
C GLY A 21 -4.47 19.94 -13.65
N GLY A 22 -3.42 19.33 -14.19
CA GLY A 22 -2.74 18.19 -13.55
C GLY A 22 -1.98 18.57 -12.28
N ASN A 23 -1.37 19.75 -12.23
CA ASN A 23 -0.53 20.16 -11.10
C ASN A 23 -1.33 20.29 -9.79
N ALA A 24 -2.50 20.94 -9.84
CA ALA A 24 -3.37 21.08 -8.66
C ALA A 24 -3.86 19.71 -8.17
N GLN A 25 -4.20 18.80 -9.09
CA GLN A 25 -4.63 17.44 -8.78
C GLN A 25 -3.52 16.59 -8.15
N THR A 26 -2.25 16.86 -8.49
CA THR A 26 -1.09 16.22 -7.86
C THR A 26 -0.78 16.79 -6.47
N LEU A 27 -0.85 18.11 -6.32
CA LEU A 27 -0.47 18.79 -5.07
C LEU A 27 -1.54 18.66 -3.97
N TRP A 28 -2.82 18.64 -4.34
CA TRP A 28 -3.90 18.65 -3.37
C TRP A 28 -3.92 17.41 -2.43
N PRO A 29 -3.79 16.16 -2.93
CA PRO A 29 -3.71 14.98 -2.07
C PRO A 29 -2.51 14.99 -1.12
N LEU A 30 -1.43 15.67 -1.50
CA LEU A 30 -0.25 15.84 -0.64
C LEU A 30 -0.53 16.79 0.53
N ALA A 31 -1.34 17.83 0.32
CA ALA A 31 -1.70 18.82 1.33
C ALA A 31 -2.73 18.30 2.34
N ILE A 32 -3.67 17.44 1.91
CA ILE A 32 -4.76 16.95 2.77
C ILE A 32 -4.54 15.47 3.11
N LYS A 33 -3.52 15.21 3.91
CA LYS A 33 -3.26 13.87 4.45
C LYS A 33 -4.36 13.52 5.45
N GLY A 34 -5.26 12.62 5.06
CA GLY A 34 -6.26 12.07 5.97
C GLY A 34 -5.63 11.27 7.12
N GLN A 35 -6.37 10.93 8.19
CA GLN A 35 -5.83 10.24 9.38
C GLN A 35 -4.97 8.99 9.05
N THR A 36 -3.94 8.75 9.86
CA THR A 36 -3.11 7.54 9.74
C THR A 36 -3.94 6.36 10.23
N PRO A 37 -4.04 5.27 9.46
CA PRO A 37 -4.63 4.02 9.95
C PRO A 37 -3.92 3.53 11.22
N ALA A 38 -4.65 2.83 12.09
CA ALA A 38 -4.05 2.15 13.24
C ALA A 38 -3.30 0.91 12.74
N TYR A 39 -2.01 1.08 12.46
CA TYR A 39 -1.16 0.00 11.95
C TYR A 39 -0.64 -0.87 13.08
N ARG A 40 -0.61 -2.19 12.84
CA ARG A 40 0.19 -3.15 13.60
C ARG A 40 1.43 -3.51 12.78
N ARG A 41 2.61 -3.12 13.26
CA ARG A 41 3.87 -3.44 12.59
C ARG A 41 4.31 -4.88 12.87
N GLU A 42 4.78 -5.56 11.84
CA GLU A 42 5.34 -6.90 11.89
C GLU A 42 6.64 -6.93 11.08
N ARG A 43 7.71 -7.52 11.63
CA ARG A 43 9.01 -7.64 10.96
C ARG A 43 9.20 -9.05 10.44
N TRP A 44 9.52 -9.19 9.16
CA TRP A 44 9.90 -10.46 8.55
C TRP A 44 11.40 -10.49 8.27
N GLN A 45 12.03 -11.63 8.54
CA GLN A 45 13.39 -11.88 8.06
C GLN A 45 13.32 -12.28 6.59
N THR A 46 14.21 -11.71 5.79
CA THR A 46 14.32 -12.09 4.37
C THR A 46 15.17 -13.36 4.22
N PRO A 47 15.04 -14.10 3.11
CA PRO A 47 15.82 -15.33 2.88
C PRO A 47 17.34 -15.13 2.86
N ASP A 48 17.82 -13.89 2.66
CA ASP A 48 19.23 -13.51 2.66
C ASP A 48 19.70 -12.89 3.99
N ASP A 49 19.03 -13.18 5.10
CA ASP A 49 19.37 -12.74 6.47
C ASP A 49 19.22 -11.22 6.75
N ASP A 50 18.51 -10.51 5.87
CA ASP A 50 18.08 -9.12 6.07
C ASP A 50 16.68 -9.06 6.72
N PHE A 51 15.98 -7.93 6.58
CA PHE A 51 14.59 -7.80 7.03
C PHE A 51 13.74 -6.86 6.16
N ILE A 52 12.43 -7.03 6.26
CA ILE A 52 11.42 -6.05 5.84
C ILE A 52 10.40 -5.85 6.97
N ASP A 53 9.74 -4.70 6.98
CA ASP A 53 8.62 -4.43 7.89
C ASP A 53 7.31 -4.34 7.12
N LEU A 54 6.25 -4.82 7.75
CA LEU A 54 4.89 -4.83 7.23
C LEU A 54 3.99 -4.08 8.21
N ASP A 55 3.23 -3.11 7.70
CA ASP A 55 2.26 -2.35 8.48
C ASP A 55 0.84 -2.83 8.15
N TRP A 56 0.27 -3.62 9.05
CA TRP A 56 -1.04 -4.25 8.89
C TRP A 56 -2.18 -3.36 9.38
N VAL A 57 -3.30 -3.40 8.67
CA VAL A 57 -4.62 -3.00 9.15
C VAL A 57 -5.49 -4.25 9.15
N ASP A 58 -5.83 -4.73 10.35
CA ASP A 58 -6.59 -5.96 10.52
C ASP A 58 -8.07 -5.76 10.12
N ALA A 59 -8.70 -6.82 9.60
CA ALA A 59 -10.13 -6.83 9.31
C ALA A 59 -10.95 -6.66 10.60
N THR A 60 -12.10 -5.98 10.52
CA THR A 60 -13.01 -5.81 11.67
C THR A 60 -14.45 -6.24 11.30
N PRO A 61 -14.97 -7.36 11.85
CA PRO A 61 -14.32 -8.27 12.80
C PRO A 61 -13.15 -9.04 12.16
N THR A 62 -12.30 -9.64 12.99
CA THR A 62 -11.18 -10.48 12.53
C THR A 62 -11.74 -11.72 11.82
N ASP A 63 -11.86 -11.61 10.51
CA ASP A 63 -12.38 -12.65 9.62
C ASP A 63 -11.27 -13.06 8.65
N THR A 64 -11.04 -14.36 8.48
CA THR A 64 -10.03 -14.90 7.55
C THR A 64 -10.60 -15.14 6.16
N THR A 65 -11.91 -14.96 5.96
CA THR A 65 -12.60 -15.15 4.67
C THR A 65 -12.65 -13.89 3.82
N VAL A 66 -12.34 -12.72 4.41
CA VAL A 66 -12.26 -11.46 3.67
C VAL A 66 -10.95 -11.37 2.87
N PRO A 67 -10.95 -10.70 1.70
CA PRO A 67 -9.73 -10.51 0.95
C PRO A 67 -8.72 -9.66 1.72
N THR A 68 -7.43 -9.90 1.42
CA THR A 68 -6.33 -9.07 1.89
C THR A 68 -5.80 -8.22 0.74
N VAL A 69 -5.73 -6.91 0.95
CA VAL A 69 -5.11 -5.99 -0.01
C VAL A 69 -3.66 -5.74 0.38
N VAL A 70 -2.73 -6.14 -0.48
CA VAL A 70 -1.29 -5.90 -0.30
C VAL A 70 -0.89 -4.68 -1.12
N LEU A 71 -0.31 -3.68 -0.46
CA LEU A 71 0.25 -2.49 -1.12
C LEU A 71 1.78 -2.55 -1.07
N PHE A 72 2.38 -2.63 -2.25
CA PHE A 72 3.79 -2.32 -2.47
C PHE A 72 3.91 -0.84 -2.82
N HIS A 73 4.63 -0.07 -2.00
CA HIS A 73 4.71 1.38 -2.16
C HIS A 73 5.61 1.79 -3.34
N GLY A 74 5.46 3.02 -3.84
CA GLY A 74 6.37 3.56 -4.87
C GLY A 74 7.75 3.93 -4.34
N LEU A 75 8.61 4.49 -5.20
CA LEU A 75 9.93 4.99 -4.80
C LEU A 75 9.81 5.95 -3.59
N GLU A 76 10.63 5.69 -2.57
CA GLU A 76 10.69 6.40 -1.28
C GLU A 76 9.33 6.53 -0.56
N GLY A 77 8.43 5.58 -0.85
CA GLY A 77 7.13 5.47 -0.19
C GLY A 77 7.18 4.79 1.18
N SER A 78 6.05 4.84 1.89
CA SER A 78 5.83 4.10 3.14
C SER A 78 4.33 4.06 3.48
N SER A 79 3.98 3.37 4.57
CA SER A 79 2.63 3.40 5.15
C SER A 79 2.15 4.81 5.56
N ALA A 80 3.08 5.76 5.71
CA ALA A 80 2.79 7.16 6.00
C ALA A 80 2.50 8.02 4.76
N SER A 81 2.75 7.50 3.54
CA SER A 81 2.45 8.20 2.30
C SER A 81 0.94 8.49 2.17
N HIS A 82 0.59 9.64 1.59
CA HIS A 82 -0.80 10.10 1.52
C HIS A 82 -1.71 9.12 0.74
N TYR A 83 -1.22 8.55 -0.36
CA TYR A 83 -1.94 7.54 -1.15
C TYR A 83 -2.10 6.23 -0.38
N ALA A 84 -1.07 5.79 0.37
CA ALA A 84 -1.13 4.58 1.17
C ALA A 84 -2.20 4.72 2.27
N ARG A 85 -2.19 5.83 3.01
CA ARG A 85 -3.21 6.15 4.03
C ARG A 85 -4.62 6.18 3.43
N ALA A 86 -4.79 6.81 2.27
CA ALA A 86 -6.08 6.87 1.60
C ALA A 86 -6.57 5.48 1.19
N LEU A 87 -5.70 4.65 0.61
CA LEU A 87 -6.03 3.28 0.20
C LEU A 87 -6.38 2.41 1.41
N MET A 88 -5.52 2.35 2.43
CA MET A 88 -5.74 1.54 3.63
C MET A 88 -7.05 1.90 4.34
N ARG A 89 -7.40 3.20 4.40
CA ARG A 89 -8.71 3.65 4.91
C ARG A 89 -9.88 3.17 4.06
N ALA A 90 -9.74 3.22 2.73
CA ALA A 90 -10.78 2.75 1.82
C ALA A 90 -10.97 1.22 1.91
N VAL A 91 -9.89 0.48 2.14
CA VAL A 91 -9.94 -0.97 2.35
C VAL A 91 -10.56 -1.29 3.72
N ALA A 92 -10.15 -0.61 4.79
CA ALA A 92 -10.73 -0.76 6.12
C ALA A 92 -12.24 -0.44 6.16
N ALA A 93 -12.70 0.56 5.40
CA ALA A 93 -14.13 0.88 5.27
C ALA A 93 -14.95 -0.26 4.65
N ARG A 94 -14.31 -1.17 3.90
CA ARG A 94 -14.91 -2.41 3.37
C ARG A 94 -14.78 -3.59 4.34
N ARG A 95 -14.21 -3.37 5.53
CA ARG A 95 -13.89 -4.39 6.55
C ARG A 95 -12.93 -5.47 6.04
N TRP A 96 -12.13 -5.15 5.02
CA TRP A 96 -11.12 -6.04 4.49
C TRP A 96 -9.80 -5.85 5.25
N ARG A 97 -8.95 -6.87 5.19
CA ARG A 97 -7.58 -6.77 5.69
C ARG A 97 -6.73 -6.02 4.67
N SER A 98 -5.77 -5.24 5.14
CA SER A 98 -4.76 -4.67 4.26
C SER A 98 -3.39 -4.62 4.91
N VAL A 99 -2.35 -4.59 4.09
CA VAL A 99 -0.96 -4.46 4.54
C VAL A 99 -0.19 -3.55 3.59
N VAL A 100 0.63 -2.68 4.17
CA VAL A 100 1.67 -1.96 3.42
C VAL A 100 2.99 -2.67 3.67
N VAL A 101 3.59 -3.20 2.61
CA VAL A 101 4.92 -3.81 2.66
C VAL A 101 5.94 -2.71 2.48
N HIS A 102 6.85 -2.56 3.44
CA HIS A 102 7.98 -1.65 3.31
C HIS A 102 9.12 -2.35 2.60
N PHE A 103 9.55 -1.79 1.48
CA PHE A 103 10.79 -2.23 0.85
C PHE A 103 11.98 -1.98 1.77
N ARG A 104 13.09 -2.69 1.51
CA ARG A 104 14.32 -2.59 2.30
C ARG A 104 14.75 -1.13 2.50
N GLY A 105 15.01 -0.77 3.75
CA GLY A 105 15.38 0.59 4.15
C GLY A 105 14.23 1.62 4.19
N CYS A 106 13.00 1.26 3.83
CA CYS A 106 11.86 2.21 3.75
C CYS A 106 10.93 2.18 4.98
N SER A 107 11.27 1.44 6.02
CA SER A 107 10.45 1.34 7.24
C SER A 107 10.83 2.33 8.35
N GLY A 108 11.87 3.14 8.10
CA GLY A 108 12.47 4.07 9.06
C GLY A 108 13.77 3.56 9.69
N GLU A 109 14.15 2.32 9.37
CA GLU A 109 15.44 1.71 9.76
C GLU A 109 16.18 1.26 8.49
N PRO A 110 17.49 1.57 8.35
CA PRO A 110 18.31 1.02 7.29
C PRO A 110 18.33 -0.52 7.36
N ASN A 111 18.28 -1.17 6.21
CA ASN A 111 18.44 -2.62 6.15
C ASN A 111 19.91 -3.03 6.40
N LYS A 112 20.15 -4.32 6.70
CA LYS A 112 21.48 -4.80 7.11
C LYS A 112 22.46 -4.89 5.95
N LEU A 113 21.96 -5.25 4.76
CA LEU A 113 22.79 -5.50 3.59
C LEU A 113 22.91 -4.27 2.69
N LEU A 114 23.96 -4.22 1.88
CA LEU A 114 24.09 -3.23 0.80
C LEU A 114 23.21 -3.59 -0.42
N ARG A 115 21.98 -4.02 -0.15
CA ARG A 115 20.95 -4.37 -1.15
C ARG A 115 19.82 -3.35 -1.05
N SER A 116 19.57 -2.64 -2.15
CA SER A 116 18.44 -1.72 -2.30
C SER A 116 17.31 -2.37 -3.12
N TYR A 117 16.10 -1.83 -2.99
CA TYR A 117 14.97 -2.18 -3.85
C TYR A 117 14.99 -1.36 -5.15
N HIS A 118 14.30 -1.86 -6.17
CA HIS A 118 14.08 -1.12 -7.42
C HIS A 118 12.78 -1.59 -8.10
N SER A 119 12.37 -0.92 -9.18
CA SER A 119 11.11 -1.20 -9.90
C SER A 119 11.01 -2.59 -10.53
N GLY A 120 12.12 -3.33 -10.59
CA GLY A 120 12.20 -4.66 -11.18
C GLY A 120 12.52 -5.75 -10.17
N ASP A 121 12.42 -5.47 -8.87
CA ASP A 121 12.75 -6.43 -7.80
C ASP A 121 11.61 -7.44 -7.59
N SER A 122 11.24 -8.15 -8.67
CA SER A 122 10.13 -9.10 -8.68
C SER A 122 10.38 -10.30 -7.79
N ASN A 123 11.65 -10.71 -7.62
CA ASN A 123 12.02 -11.80 -6.71
C ASN A 123 11.68 -11.45 -5.26
N GLU A 124 11.83 -10.18 -4.88
CA GLU A 124 11.43 -9.71 -3.55
C GLU A 124 9.91 -9.80 -3.39
N ILE A 125 9.13 -9.41 -4.41
CA ILE A 125 7.67 -9.51 -4.38
C ILE A 125 7.20 -10.96 -4.36
N ASP A 126 7.84 -11.84 -5.12
CA ASP A 126 7.46 -13.26 -5.25
C ASP A 126 7.57 -14.01 -3.92
N TRP A 127 8.58 -13.73 -3.10
CA TRP A 127 8.69 -14.38 -1.78
C TRP A 127 7.72 -13.82 -0.74
N ILE A 128 7.25 -12.57 -0.90
CA ILE A 128 6.34 -11.88 0.03
C ILE A 128 4.90 -12.39 -0.09
N LEU A 129 4.51 -12.85 -1.29
CA LEU A 129 3.15 -13.30 -1.63
C LEU A 129 2.96 -14.81 -1.40
#